data_AF-A0A2A9P7J4-F1
#
_entry.id   AF-A0A2A9P7J4-F1
#
_cell.length_a   1.000
_cell.length_b   1.000
_cell.length_c   1.000
_cell.angle_alpha   90.00
_cell.angle_beta   90.00
_cell.angle_gamma   90.00
#
_symmetry.space_group_name_H-M   'P 1'
#
loop_
_entity.id
_entity.type
_entity.pdbx_description
1 polymer ?
#
loop_
_entity_poly.entity_id
_entity_poly.type
_entity_poly.pdbx_seq_one_letter_code
_entity_poly.pdbx_strand_id
1 'polypeptide(L)'
;MRHFGRLNIGVAAPDGSGFLGTLNVFHEIHCLKRIKQYMYPDYYFPNMTDDAREMNRLHNEHCIDFLRQSAMCHGDIGLLTYEWHDDYSIPVANATTHHCVNWDKLNDWARARSVDMLKPGWLVHPTKGVVYPIA
;
A
#
# COMPACT_ATOMS: atom_id res chain seq x y z
N MET A 1 -8.69 12.44 -12.32
CA MET A 1 -9.32 13.24 -11.25
C MET A 1 -10.77 13.62 -11.50
N ARG A 2 -11.12 14.27 -12.62
CA ARG A 2 -12.52 14.66 -12.92
C ARG A 2 -13.50 13.49 -12.90
N HIS A 3 -13.14 12.38 -13.55
CA HIS A 3 -13.93 11.14 -13.57
C HIS A 3 -14.23 10.59 -12.17
N PHE A 4 -13.29 10.73 -11.23
CA PHE A 4 -13.43 10.25 -9.86
C PHE A 4 -14.10 11.28 -8.91
N GLY A 5 -14.48 12.47 -9.40
CA GLY A 5 -15.03 13.54 -8.55
C GLY A 5 -14.04 14.15 -7.56
N ARG A 6 -12.73 13.98 -7.78
CA ARG A 6 -11.66 14.36 -6.80
C ARG A 6 -10.87 15.61 -7.18
N LEU A 7 -11.41 16.49 -8.03
CA LEU A 7 -10.67 17.67 -8.48
C LEU A 7 -10.29 18.63 -7.34
N ASN A 8 -11.16 18.78 -6.34
CA ASN A 8 -10.97 19.78 -5.27
C ASN A 8 -10.15 19.25 -4.08
N ILE A 9 -9.89 17.94 -4.03
CA ILE A 9 -9.21 17.27 -2.91
C ILE A 9 -7.95 16.52 -3.35
N GLY A 10 -7.64 16.52 -4.65
CA GLY A 10 -6.45 15.89 -5.19
C GLY A 10 -5.20 16.69 -4.86
N VAL A 11 -4.08 15.99 -4.66
CA VAL A 11 -2.77 16.63 -4.55
C VAL A 11 -2.29 17.01 -5.95
N ALA A 12 -2.29 18.30 -6.26
CA ALA A 12 -1.83 18.81 -7.56
C ALA A 12 -0.30 18.80 -7.64
N ALA A 13 0.24 18.49 -8.82
CA ALA A 13 1.67 18.62 -9.07
C ALA A 13 2.06 20.11 -9.10
N PRO A 14 3.20 20.51 -8.50
CA PRO A 14 3.58 21.93 -8.39
C PRO A 14 3.81 22.62 -9.74
N ASP A 15 4.19 21.86 -10.76
CA ASP A 15 4.43 22.33 -12.13
C ASP A 15 3.14 22.40 -12.99
N GLY A 16 1.98 22.08 -12.40
CA GLY A 16 0.70 22.04 -13.09
C GLY A 16 0.53 20.85 -14.04
N SER A 17 1.46 19.88 -14.04
CA SER A 17 1.41 18.71 -14.93
C SER A 17 0.25 17.76 -14.65
N GLY A 18 -0.40 17.87 -13.48
CA GLY A 18 -1.57 17.08 -13.14
C GLY A 18 -1.73 16.87 -11.64
N PHE A 19 -2.05 15.64 -11.25
CA PHE A 19 -2.28 15.26 -9.86
C PHE A 19 -1.51 13.99 -9.51
N LEU A 20 -1.11 13.89 -8.25
CA LEU A 20 -0.41 12.72 -7.74
C LEU A 20 -1.36 11.53 -7.58
N GLY A 21 -0.81 10.35 -7.81
CA GLY A 21 -1.50 9.08 -7.68
C GLY A 21 -0.52 7.93 -7.57
N THR A 22 -1.03 6.77 -7.18
CA THR A 22 -0.27 5.52 -7.07
C THR A 22 -1.14 4.40 -7.59
N LEU A 23 -0.54 3.45 -8.32
CA LEU A 23 -1.27 2.24 -8.71
C LEU A 23 -1.57 1.39 -7.48
N ASN A 24 -2.78 0.81 -7.43
CA ASN A 24 -3.24 0.01 -6.28
C ASN A 24 -2.23 -1.08 -5.88
N VAL A 25 -1.62 -1.79 -6.84
CA VAL A 25 -0.62 -2.84 -6.56
C VAL A 25 0.56 -2.36 -5.72
N PHE A 26 1.05 -1.13 -5.91
CA PHE A 26 2.13 -0.60 -5.07
C PHE A 26 1.65 -0.24 -3.66
N HIS A 27 0.37 0.16 -3.53
CA HIS A 27 -0.23 0.37 -2.22
C HIS A 27 -0.44 -0.96 -1.49
N GLU A 28 -0.90 -2.01 -2.18
CA GLU A 28 -1.02 -3.38 -1.63
C GLU A 28 0.33 -3.89 -1.11
N ILE A 29 1.39 -3.74 -1.90
CA ILE A 29 2.74 -4.15 -1.50
C ILE A 29 3.25 -3.30 -0.31
N HIS A 30 2.95 -2.00 -0.28
CA HIS A 30 3.25 -1.15 0.87
C HIS A 30 2.51 -1.62 2.13
N CYS A 31 1.23 -1.98 2.02
CA CYS A 31 0.44 -2.57 3.10
C CYS A 31 1.08 -3.85 3.65
N LEU A 32 1.48 -4.78 2.77
CA LEU A 32 2.18 -6.01 3.15
C LEU A 32 3.51 -5.72 3.87
N LYS A 33 4.29 -4.74 3.39
CA LYS A 33 5.52 -4.29 4.06
C LYS A 33 5.22 -3.76 5.47
N ARG A 34 4.18 -2.93 5.64
CA ARG A 34 3.80 -2.36 6.94
C ARG A 34 3.38 -3.45 7.93
N ILE A 35 2.58 -4.42 7.48
CA ILE A 35 2.17 -5.57 8.29
C ILE A 35 3.40 -6.38 8.72
N LYS A 36 4.34 -6.67 7.81
CA LYS A 36 5.59 -7.33 8.17
C LYS A 36 6.35 -6.54 9.23
N GLN A 37 6.50 -5.23 9.06
CA GLN A 37 7.22 -4.40 10.03
C GLN A 37 6.53 -4.39 11.40
N TYR A 38 5.20 -4.41 11.42
CA TYR A 38 4.42 -4.50 12.66
C TYR A 38 4.59 -5.83 13.40
N MET A 39 4.81 -6.93 12.69
CA MET A 39 5.08 -8.25 13.29
C MET A 39 6.45 -8.34 13.98
N TYR A 40 7.41 -7.48 13.62
CA TYR A 40 8.77 -7.48 14.18
C TYR A 40 9.15 -6.09 14.72
N PRO A 41 8.40 -5.58 15.72
CA PRO A 41 8.56 -4.21 16.19
C PRO A 41 9.94 -3.97 16.82
N ASP A 42 10.53 -4.97 17.49
CA ASP A 42 11.84 -4.82 18.11
C ASP A 42 12.96 -4.59 17.08
N TYR A 43 12.82 -5.14 15.88
CA TYR A 43 13.78 -4.96 14.80
C TYR A 43 13.56 -3.66 14.04
N TYR A 44 12.31 -3.34 13.69
CA TYR A 44 12.00 -2.19 12.83
C TYR A 44 11.76 -0.89 13.60
N PHE A 45 11.34 -0.98 14.86
CA PHE A 45 10.89 0.14 15.68
C PHE A 45 11.31 0.00 17.15
N PRO A 46 12.61 -0.26 17.46
CA PRO A 46 13.06 -0.59 18.82
C PRO A 46 12.76 0.48 19.88
N ASN A 47 12.61 1.74 19.46
CA ASN A 47 12.44 2.90 20.35
C ASN A 47 11.11 3.65 20.10
N MET A 48 10.06 2.92 19.71
CA MET A 48 8.76 3.52 19.41
C MET A 48 8.05 3.99 20.69
N THR A 49 7.67 5.27 20.74
CA THR A 49 6.80 5.82 21.79
C THR A 49 5.41 5.18 21.72
N ASP A 50 4.62 5.29 22.78
CA ASP A 50 3.26 4.74 22.82
C ASP A 50 2.36 5.38 21.75
N ASP A 51 2.46 6.70 21.55
CA ASP A 51 1.73 7.40 20.48
C ASP A 51 2.14 6.89 19.09
N ALA A 52 3.44 6.70 18.85
CA ALA A 52 3.93 6.18 17.58
C ALA A 52 3.49 4.72 17.35
N ARG A 53 3.37 3.94 18.44
CA ARG A 53 2.86 2.56 18.41
C ARG A 53 1.39 2.52 18.05
N GLU A 54 0.58 3.40 18.64
CA GLU A 54 -0.84 3.50 18.32
C GLU A 54 -1.07 3.97 16.87
N MET A 55 -0.33 4.99 16.43
CA MET A 55 -0.36 5.41 15.02
C MET A 55 0.05 4.29 14.07
N ASN A 56 1.05 3.48 14.45
CA ASN A 56 1.44 2.32 13.67
C ASN A 56 0.32 1.26 13.63
N ARG A 57 -0.34 0.98 14.76
CA ARG A 57 -1.48 0.04 14.85
C ARG A 57 -2.61 0.48 13.93
N LEU A 58 -3.06 1.74 14.02
CA LEU A 58 -4.10 2.31 13.18
C LEU A 58 -3.75 2.26 11.68
N HIS A 59 -2.49 2.54 11.33
CA HIS A 59 -2.02 2.42 9.95
C HIS A 59 -2.14 0.96 9.44
N ASN A 60 -1.81 -0.02 10.28
CA ASN A 60 -1.94 -1.43 9.92
C ASN A 60 -3.39 -1.89 9.80
N GLU A 61 -4.30 -1.40 10.63
CA GLU A 61 -5.75 -1.66 10.48
C GLU A 61 -6.27 -1.15 9.14
N HIS A 62 -5.91 0.08 8.77
CA HIS A 62 -6.21 0.62 7.44
C HIS A 62 -5.61 -0.22 6.31
N CYS A 63 -4.37 -0.70 6.46
CA CYS A 63 -3.73 -1.57 5.48
C CYS A 63 -4.48 -2.90 5.30
N ILE A 64 -4.91 -3.53 6.39
CA ILE A 64 -5.67 -4.79 6.35
C ILE A 64 -7.02 -4.58 5.67
N ASP A 65 -7.74 -3.50 6.00
CA ASP A 65 -9.03 -3.22 5.36
C ASP A 65 -8.86 -2.90 3.87
N PHE A 66 -7.81 -2.16 3.49
CA PHE A 66 -7.49 -1.92 2.08
C PHE A 66 -7.22 -3.22 1.32
N LEU A 67 -6.38 -4.12 1.87
CA LEU A 67 -6.10 -5.42 1.27
C LEU A 67 -7.36 -6.28 1.15
N ARG A 68 -8.24 -6.27 2.17
CA ARG A 68 -9.55 -6.95 2.12
C ARG A 68 -10.41 -6.40 0.98
N GLN A 69 -10.53 -5.07 0.86
CA GLN A 69 -11.29 -4.44 -0.23
C GLN A 69 -10.71 -4.78 -1.61
N SER A 70 -9.38 -4.74 -1.75
CA SER A 70 -8.70 -5.12 -2.99
C SER A 70 -8.96 -6.58 -3.35
N ALA A 71 -8.83 -7.50 -2.39
CA ALA A 71 -9.13 -8.92 -2.62
C ALA A 71 -10.57 -9.15 -3.09
N MET A 72 -11.54 -8.48 -2.45
CA MET A 72 -12.94 -8.55 -2.88
C MET A 72 -13.18 -7.94 -4.27
N CYS A 73 -12.43 -6.88 -4.62
CA CYS A 73 -12.55 -6.21 -5.91
C CYS A 73 -11.94 -7.03 -7.06
N HIS A 74 -10.79 -7.66 -6.83
CA HIS A 74 -10.14 -8.53 -7.80
C HIS A 74 -10.85 -9.88 -7.93
N GLY A 75 -11.40 -10.42 -6.83
CA GLY A 75 -12.27 -11.60 -6.83
C GLY A 75 -11.61 -12.84 -7.44
N ASP A 76 -10.50 -13.30 -6.88
CA ASP A 76 -9.78 -14.47 -7.39
C ASP A 76 -10.66 -15.73 -7.33
N ILE A 77 -10.88 -16.37 -8.48
CA ILE A 77 -11.68 -17.58 -8.64
C ILE A 77 -10.83 -18.85 -8.73
N GLY A 78 -9.50 -18.74 -8.56
CA GLY A 78 -8.60 -19.88 -8.45
C GLY A 78 -9.02 -20.79 -7.29
N LEU A 79 -9.25 -22.07 -7.57
CA LEU A 79 -9.74 -23.00 -6.56
C LEU A 79 -8.58 -23.52 -5.72
N LEU A 80 -8.39 -22.97 -4.52
CA LEU A 80 -7.49 -23.56 -3.54
C LEU A 80 -8.01 -24.95 -3.12
N THR A 81 -7.16 -25.96 -3.24
CA THR A 81 -7.46 -27.33 -2.78
C THR A 81 -6.77 -27.60 -1.45
N TYR A 82 -7.17 -28.68 -0.77
CA TYR A 82 -6.59 -29.09 0.50
C TYR A 82 -5.97 -30.47 0.39
N GLU A 83 -4.86 -30.69 1.08
CA GLU A 83 -4.15 -31.96 1.11
C GLU A 83 -3.89 -32.44 2.54
N TRP A 84 -3.93 -33.76 2.72
CA TRP A 84 -3.60 -34.42 3.99
C TRP A 84 -2.11 -34.75 4.02
N HIS A 85 -1.49 -34.59 5.18
CA HIS A 85 -0.11 -34.96 5.47
C HIS A 85 -0.09 -35.81 6.73
N ASP A 86 0.77 -36.83 6.77
CA ASP A 86 0.85 -37.76 7.91
C ASP A 86 1.27 -37.05 9.21
N ASP A 87 2.01 -35.94 9.10
CA ASP A 87 2.52 -35.17 10.24
C ASP A 87 1.49 -34.22 10.87
N TYR A 88 0.33 -34.00 10.24
CA TYR A 88 -0.66 -33.01 10.67
C TYR A 88 -2.06 -33.59 10.79
N SER A 89 -2.72 -33.33 11.91
CA SER A 89 -4.13 -33.73 12.12
C SER A 89 -5.14 -32.84 11.41
N ILE A 90 -4.69 -31.81 10.68
CA ILE A 90 -5.53 -30.90 9.89
C ILE A 90 -4.99 -30.83 8.46
N PRO A 91 -5.87 -30.76 7.44
CA PRO A 91 -5.42 -30.65 6.06
C PRO A 91 -4.86 -29.25 5.80
N VAL A 92 -3.82 -29.17 4.98
CA VAL A 92 -3.15 -27.91 4.64
C VAL A 92 -3.60 -27.42 3.26
N ALA A 93 -3.56 -26.11 3.08
CA ALA A 93 -3.90 -25.48 1.81
C ALA A 93 -2.82 -25.75 0.75
N ASN A 94 -3.23 -26.23 -0.43
CA ASN A 94 -2.38 -26.37 -1.60
C ASN A 94 -2.68 -25.26 -2.62
N ALA A 95 -1.66 -24.45 -2.91
CA ALA A 95 -1.80 -23.25 -3.74
C ALA A 95 -2.01 -23.60 -5.22
N THR A 96 -2.85 -22.83 -5.91
CA THR A 96 -3.05 -22.96 -7.35
C THR A 96 -2.16 -22.02 -8.15
N THR A 97 -2.06 -22.28 -9.46
CA THR A 97 -1.27 -21.44 -10.37
C THR A 97 -2.05 -20.18 -10.74
N HIS A 98 -1.41 -19.02 -10.63
CA HIS A 98 -1.93 -17.75 -11.11
C HIS A 98 -1.13 -17.26 -12.32
N HIS A 99 -1.76 -16.49 -13.21
CA HIS A 99 -1.06 -15.81 -14.29
C HIS A 99 -0.58 -14.43 -13.83
N CYS A 100 0.73 -14.25 -13.76
CA CYS A 100 1.34 -13.00 -13.33
C CYS A 100 1.42 -11.98 -14.47
N VAL A 101 1.31 -10.71 -14.12
CA VAL A 101 1.70 -9.60 -15.00
C VAL A 101 3.22 -9.60 -15.22
N ASN A 102 3.70 -9.02 -16.33
CA ASN A 102 5.12 -8.75 -16.48
C ASN A 102 5.54 -7.63 -15.52
N TRP A 103 6.14 -8.02 -14.40
CA TRP A 103 6.47 -7.11 -13.30
C TRP A 103 7.45 -6.01 -13.72
N ASP A 104 8.50 -6.35 -14.44
CA ASP A 104 9.55 -5.40 -14.81
C ASP A 104 8.98 -4.26 -15.66
N LYS A 105 8.17 -4.60 -16.67
CA LYS A 105 7.50 -3.59 -17.51
C LYS A 105 6.59 -2.67 -16.71
N LEU A 106 5.80 -3.22 -15.79
CA LEU A 106 4.91 -2.43 -14.94
C LEU A 106 5.70 -1.50 -14.00
N ASN A 107 6.73 -2.05 -13.39
CA ASN A 107 7.54 -1.37 -12.39
C ASN A 107 8.39 -0.26 -13.02
N ASP A 108 8.97 -0.51 -14.20
CA ASP A 108 9.74 0.50 -14.92
C ASP A 108 8.86 1.63 -15.44
N TRP A 109 7.66 1.30 -15.95
CA TRP A 109 6.68 2.32 -16.34
C TRP A 109 6.28 3.21 -15.15
N ALA A 110 6.08 2.62 -13.97
CA ALA A 110 5.71 3.35 -12.76
C ALA A 110 6.87 4.19 -12.22
N ARG A 111 8.08 3.63 -12.16
CA ARG A 111 9.29 4.35 -11.73
C ARG A 111 9.59 5.57 -12.58
N ALA A 112 9.49 5.44 -13.91
CA ALA A 112 9.69 6.56 -14.83
C ALA A 112 8.71 7.74 -14.61
N ARG A 113 7.63 7.54 -13.85
CA ARG A 113 6.62 8.55 -13.50
C ARG A 113 6.56 8.85 -12.01
N SER A 114 7.45 8.25 -11.23
CA SER A 114 7.50 8.47 -9.79
C SER A 114 8.04 9.87 -9.49
N VAL A 115 7.54 10.45 -8.42
CA VAL A 115 7.98 11.75 -7.91
C VAL A 115 8.32 11.61 -6.44
N ASP A 116 9.30 12.37 -5.97
CA ASP A 116 9.57 12.48 -4.54
C ASP A 116 8.59 13.48 -3.92
N MET A 117 7.51 12.93 -3.33
CA MET A 117 6.48 13.75 -2.68
C MET A 117 6.98 14.46 -1.42
N LEU A 118 8.10 14.02 -0.84
CA LEU A 118 8.68 14.67 0.34
C LEU A 118 9.58 15.84 -0.03
N LYS A 119 9.84 16.06 -1.33
CA LYS A 119 10.54 17.25 -1.80
C LYS A 119 9.75 18.51 -1.44
N PRO A 120 10.39 19.58 -0.93
CA PRO A 120 9.72 20.83 -0.61
C PRO A 120 8.88 21.36 -1.78
N GLY A 121 7.66 21.81 -1.46
CA GLY A 121 6.70 22.37 -2.42
C GLY A 121 5.73 21.37 -3.05
N TRP A 122 5.89 20.05 -2.83
CA TRP A 122 4.97 19.03 -3.38
C TRP A 122 3.72 18.81 -2.52
N LEU A 123 3.83 18.94 -1.20
CA LEU A 123 2.71 18.77 -0.27
C LEU A 123 2.20 20.14 0.20
N VAL A 124 1.39 20.79 -0.63
CA VAL A 124 0.69 22.04 -0.26
C VAL A 124 -0.79 21.75 -0.10
N HIS A 125 -1.26 21.81 1.14
CA HIS A 125 -2.66 21.61 1.46
C HIS A 125 -3.46 22.89 1.13
N PRO A 126 -4.63 22.79 0.45
CA PRO A 126 -5.41 23.96 0.02
C PRO A 126 -5.79 24.92 1.15
N THR A 127 -5.99 24.41 2.36
CA THR A 127 -6.39 25.22 3.54
C THR A 127 -5.37 25.26 4.67
N LYS A 128 -4.32 24.43 4.62
CA LYS A 128 -3.32 24.33 5.71
C LYS A 128 -1.94 24.81 5.28
N GLY A 129 -1.75 25.15 4.00
CA GLY A 129 -0.46 25.56 3.46
C GLY A 129 0.50 24.37 3.31
N VAL A 130 1.80 24.63 3.37
CA VAL A 130 2.85 23.61 3.19
C VAL A 130 2.80 22.60 4.35
N VAL A 131 2.73 21.31 4.01
CA VAL A 131 2.73 20.19 4.96
C VAL A 131 4.01 19.38 4.78
N TYR A 132 5.06 19.78 5.52
CA TYR A 132 6.41 19.17 5.58
C TYR A 132 7.24 19.13 4.26
N PRO A 133 8.60 19.13 4.34
CA PRO A 133 9.42 19.11 5.56
C PRO A 133 9.82 20.51 6.06
N ILE A 134 9.61 20.73 7.36
CA ILE A 134 10.38 21.67 8.17
C ILE A 134 11.71 20.95 8.48
N ALA A 135 12.83 21.64 8.33
CA ALA A 135 14.16 21.15 8.72
C ALA A 135 14.23 20.80 10.21
#